data_AF-A0A1D8RSZ9-F1
#
_entry.id   AF-A0A1D8RSZ9-F1
#
_cell.length_a   1.000
_cell.length_b   1.000
_cell.length_c   1.000
_cell.angle_alpha   90.00
_cell.angle_beta   90.00
_cell.angle_gamma   90.00
#
_symmetry.space_group_name_H-M   'P 1'
#
loop_
_entity.id
_entity.type
_entity.pdbx_description
1 polymer ?
#
loop_
_entity_poly.entity_id
_entity_poly.type
_entity_poly.pdbx_seq_one_letter_code
_entity_poly.pdbx_strand_id
1 'polypeptide(L)' 'MEIEQKKLLVKLILTLQSDHHGCKEEAINIAKEALGIEIEHNSIREMINIVSEQKIEEYMNLI' A
#
# COMPACT_ATOMS: atom_id res chain seq x y z
N MET A 1 -15.45 1.52 -9.78
CA MET A 1 -14.19 0.95 -9.26
C MET A 1 -14.55 -0.21 -8.36
N GLU A 2 -13.96 -1.38 -8.60
CA GLU A 2 -14.21 -2.60 -7.82
C GLU A 2 -13.69 -2.45 -6.39
N ILE A 3 -14.22 -3.25 -5.45
CA ILE A 3 -13.84 -3.16 -4.03
C ILE A 3 -12.34 -3.39 -3.84
N GLU A 4 -11.75 -4.35 -4.55
CA GLU A 4 -10.32 -4.65 -4.47
C GLU A 4 -9.45 -3.49 -4.99
N GLN A 5 -9.88 -2.81 -6.05
CA GLN A 5 -9.22 -1.61 -6.56
C GLN A 5 -9.28 -0.45 -5.54
N LYS A 6 -10.40 -0.30 -4.82
CA LYS A 6 -10.52 0.68 -3.74
C LYS A 6 -9.57 0.36 -2.58
N LYS A 7 -9.51 -0.89 -2.14
CA LYS A 7 -8.59 -1.33 -1.06
C LYS A 7 -7.13 -1.08 -1.42
N LEU A 8 -6.73 -1.37 -2.66
CA LEU A 8 -5.39 -1.06 -3.16
C LEU A 8 -5.07 0.44 -3.08
N LEU A 9 -5.98 1.30 -3.54
CA LEU A 9 -5.78 2.75 -3.46
C LEU A 9 -5.69 3.24 -2.02
N VAL A 10 -6.51 2.69 -1.12
CA VAL A 10 -6.42 2.98 0.32
C VAL A 10 -5.07 2.55 0.87
N LYS A 11 -4.59 1.34 0.53
CA LYS A 11 -3.26 0.87 0.92
C LYS A 11 -2.16 1.82 0.45
N LEU A 12 -2.20 2.26 -0.81
CA LEU A 12 -1.25 3.23 -1.37
C LEU A 12 -1.27 4.57 -0.60
N ILE A 13 -2.45 5.10 -0.31
CA ILE A 13 -2.61 6.34 0.46
C ILE A 13 -2.00 6.17 1.87
N LEU A 14 -2.36 5.09 2.55
CA LEU A 14 -1.88 4.80 3.91
C LEU A 14 -0.36 4.57 3.95
N THR A 15 0.20 3.90 2.96
CA THR A 15 1.66 3.74 2.81
C THR A 15 2.34 5.08 2.61
N LEU A 16 1.80 5.97 1.75
CA LEU A 16 2.37 7.31 1.55
C LEU A 16 2.24 8.22 2.79
N GLN A 17 1.27 7.95 3.67
CA GLN A 17 1.04 8.69 4.92
C GLN A 17 1.89 8.18 6.10
N SER A 18 2.56 7.02 5.99
CA SER A 18 3.33 6.44 7.11
C SER A 18 4.52 7.31 7.52
N ASP A 19 4.99 8.21 6.63
CA ASP A 19 6.18 9.06 6.81
C ASP A 19 7.45 8.28 7.21
N HIS A 20 7.47 6.97 6.98
CA HIS A 20 8.64 6.13 7.21
C HIS A 20 9.62 6.18 6.04
N HIS A 21 10.87 5.80 6.30
CA HIS A 21 11.85 5.65 5.22
C HIS A 21 11.37 4.66 4.15
N GLY A 22 11.55 5.03 2.89
CA GLY A 22 11.20 4.17 1.75
C GLY A 22 9.70 4.10 1.44
N CYS A 23 8.82 4.83 2.13
CA CYS A 23 7.37 4.79 1.90
C CYS A 23 6.95 5.08 0.45
N LYS A 24 7.65 6.01 -0.21
CA LYS A 24 7.40 6.36 -1.63
C LYS A 24 7.75 5.22 -2.57
N GLU A 25 8.86 4.54 -2.32
CA GLU A 25 9.30 3.39 -3.13
C GLU A 25 8.36 2.21 -2.91
N GLU A 26 7.94 1.99 -1.67
CA GLU A 26 6.97 0.95 -1.34
C GLU A 26 5.61 1.18 -2.02
N ALA A 27 5.11 2.42 -2.01
CA ALA A 27 3.88 2.76 -2.72
C ALA A 27 4.00 2.53 -4.24
N ILE A 28 5.16 2.85 -4.85
CA ILE A 28 5.40 2.57 -6.26
C ILE A 28 5.40 1.06 -6.52
N ASN A 29 6.00 0.27 -5.63
CA ASN A 29 6.06 -1.19 -5.74
C ASN A 29 4.66 -1.82 -5.67
N ILE A 30 3.85 -1.43 -4.68
CA ILE A 30 2.45 -1.86 -4.58
C ILE A 30 1.67 -1.54 -5.86
N ALA A 31 1.90 -0.35 -6.45
CA ALA A 31 1.24 0.04 -7.70
C ALA A 31 1.74 -0.79 -8.90
N LYS A 32 3.03 -1.11 -8.98
CA LYS A 32 3.60 -1.96 -10.02
C LYS A 32 3.04 -3.38 -9.98
N GLU A 33 2.99 -3.98 -8.80
CA GLU A 33 2.42 -5.32 -8.61
C GLU A 33 0.95 -5.37 -9.05
N ALA A 34 0.16 -4.34 -8.72
CA ALA A 34 -1.23 -4.23 -9.16
C ALA A 34 -1.40 -4.10 -10.68
N LEU A 35 -0.36 -3.66 -11.39
CA LEU A 35 -0.29 -3.64 -12.86
C LEU A 35 0.28 -4.95 -13.44
N GLY A 36 0.59 -5.95 -12.60
CA GLY A 36 1.18 -7.21 -13.00
C GLY A 36 2.69 -7.12 -13.30
N ILE A 37 3.36 -6.08 -12.82
CA ILE A 37 4.80 -5.89 -13.00
C ILE A 37 5.53 -6.56 -11.84
N GLU A 38 6.44 -7.48 -12.17
CA GLU A 38 7.32 -8.11 -11.19
C GLU A 38 8.30 -7.10 -10.59
N ILE A 39 8.52 -7.19 -9.29
CA ILE A 39 9.43 -6.31 -8.55
C ILE A 39 10.38 -7.12 -7.68
N GLU A 40 11.51 -6.52 -7.34
CA GLU A 40 12.39 -7.06 -6.31
C GLU A 40 11.91 -6.60 -4.93
N HIS A 41 11.60 -7.57 -4.08
CA HIS A 41 11.13 -7.36 -2.73
C HIS A 41 12.26 -6.99 -1.78
N ASN A 42 11.99 -6.02 -0.90
CA ASN A 42 12.91 -5.65 0.17
C ASN A 42 12.17 -5.83 1.50
N SER A 43 12.46 -6.95 2.16
CA SER A 43 11.78 -7.35 3.39
C SER A 43 11.86 -6.30 4.51
N ILE A 44 12.98 -5.56 4.62
CA ILE A 44 13.12 -4.50 5.63
C ILE A 44 12.17 -3.35 5.31
N ARG A 45 12.12 -2.89 4.06
CA ARG A 45 11.24 -1.79 3.62
C ARG A 45 9.76 -2.16 3.77
N GLU A 46 9.40 -3.37 3.39
CA GLU A 46 8.03 -3.88 3.52
C GLU A 46 7.60 -3.97 4.98
N MET A 47 8.50 -4.44 5.87
CA MET A 47 8.23 -4.50 7.31
C MET A 47 7.99 -3.12 7.92
N ILE A 48 8.81 -2.11 7.57
CA ILE A 48 8.63 -0.77 8.13
C ILE A 48 7.44 -0.02 7.51
N ASN A 49 7.01 -0.35 6.29
CA ASN A 49 5.88 0.29 5.60
C ASN A 49 4.60 -0.53 5.60
N ILE A 50 4.50 -1.51 6.51
CA ILE A 50 3.32 -2.36 6.63
C ILE A 50 2.06 -1.54 6.92
N VAL A 51 1.01 -1.80 6.15
CA VAL A 51 -0.34 -1.27 6.38
C VAL A 51 -1.21 -2.44 6.77
N SER A 52 -1.81 -2.38 7.96
CA SER A 52 -2.70 -3.45 8.45
C SER A 52 -4.04 -3.42 7.72
N GLU A 53 -4.64 -4.61 7.52
CA GLU A 53 -5.98 -4.76 6.95
C GLU A 53 -7.03 -3.98 7.74
N GLN A 54 -6.94 -4.00 9.08
CA GLN A 54 -7.84 -3.22 9.93
C GLN A 54 -7.81 -1.73 9.59
N LYS A 55 -6.62 -1.16 9.33
CA LYS A 55 -6.49 0.27 8.99
C LYS A 55 -7.04 0.58 7.59
N ILE A 56 -6.95 -0.38 6.67
CA ILE A 56 -7.59 -0.31 5.36
C ILE A 56 -9.12 -0.30 5.52
N GLU A 57 -9.66 -1.21 6.32
CA GLU A 57 -11.10 -1.30 6.61
C GLU A 57 -11.63 -0.03 7.29
N GLU A 58 -10.93 0.49 8.29
CA GLU A 58 -11.25 1.75 8.96
C GLU A 58 -11.34 2.91 7.95
N TYR A 59 -10.37 3.01 7.03
CA TYR A 59 -10.38 4.05 6.01
C TYR A 59 -11.46 3.83 4.95
N MET A 60 -11.71 2.57 4.56
CA MET A 60 -12.77 2.19 3.61
C MET A 60 -14.17 2.55 4.12
N ASN A 61 -14.39 2.57 5.45
CA ASN A 61 -15.65 2.99 6.06
C ASN A 61 -15.89 4.51 6.02
N LEU A 62 -14.87 5.31 5.66
CA LEU A 62 -14.96 6.78 5.55
C LEU A 62 -15.38 7.27 4.15
N ILE A 63 -15.48 6.38 3.16
CA ILE A 63 -15.71 6.69 1.74
C ILE A 63 -16.92 5.94 1.17
#